data_AF-A0A7S2P7L2-F1
#
_entry.id   AF-A0A7S2P7L2-F1
#
_cell.length_a   1.000
_cell.length_b   1.000
_cell.length_c   1.000
_cell.angle_alpha   90.00
_cell.angle_beta   90.00
_cell.angle_gamma   90.00
#
_symmetry.space_group_name_H-M   'P 1'
#
loop_
_entity.id
_entity.type
_entity.pdbx_description
1 polymer ?
#
loop_
_entity_poly.entity_id
_entity_poly.type
_entity_poly.pdbx_seq_one_letter_code
_entity_poly.pdbx_strand_id
1 'polypeptide(L)'
;AKPEKAEKAEKVEVLDVEEGAKAGQRRRKEDEGGGNEADQDIPPEARPAQRRNEVDAKAAKFRDNVLYIYGLDFLKTSHMDEIFSQFGHRYIEWINDSSANIFFGQADSAKRALEALSFPKAGDDPWRRTPDILVNEDMPPIFLQLRHATAADAKPAKK
;
A
#
# COMPACT_ATOMS: atom_id res chain seq x y z
N ALA A 1 19.92 -53.73 -30.96
CA ALA A 1 20.46 -54.05 -29.62
C ALA A 1 21.47 -52.98 -29.20
N LYS A 2 21.71 -52.79 -27.90
CA LYS A 2 22.97 -52.20 -27.36
C LYS A 2 23.96 -53.36 -27.08
N PRO A 3 25.29 -53.14 -27.03
CA PRO A 3 26.00 -52.52 -25.88
C PRO A 3 26.55 -51.10 -26.23
N GLU A 4 27.04 -50.20 -25.33
CA GLU A 4 28.00 -50.29 -24.19
C GLU A 4 29.46 -50.46 -24.67
N LYS A 5 30.54 -49.77 -24.23
CA LYS A 5 30.89 -48.88 -23.07
C LYS A 5 31.86 -47.76 -23.60
N ALA A 6 32.53 -46.84 -22.88
CA ALA A 6 32.72 -46.47 -21.46
C ALA A 6 33.16 -44.98 -21.32
N GLU A 7 33.15 -44.44 -20.09
CA GLU A 7 33.87 -43.22 -19.61
C GLU A 7 33.57 -41.84 -20.24
N LYS A 8 33.74 -40.71 -19.54
CA LYS A 8 34.38 -40.49 -18.22
C LYS A 8 33.50 -39.59 -17.32
N ALA A 9 33.52 -39.83 -16.01
CA ALA A 9 32.89 -38.97 -15.02
C ALA A 9 33.96 -38.18 -14.26
N GLU A 10 33.68 -36.92 -13.93
CA GLU A 10 34.50 -36.12 -13.00
C GLU A 10 33.73 -35.90 -11.69
N LYS A 11 34.47 -35.77 -10.60
CA LYS A 11 34.03 -35.94 -9.22
C LYS A 11 34.43 -34.71 -8.40
N VAL A 12 33.47 -34.04 -7.79
CA VAL A 12 33.72 -33.07 -6.71
C VAL A 12 32.93 -33.53 -5.49
N GLU A 13 33.61 -33.67 -4.36
CA GLU A 13 33.02 -34.17 -3.13
C GLU A 13 32.42 -33.06 -2.26
N VAL A 14 31.47 -33.49 -1.44
CA VAL A 14 30.89 -32.74 -0.33
C VAL A 14 31.95 -32.12 0.59
N LEU A 15 31.61 -30.98 1.17
CA LEU A 15 32.01 -30.65 2.54
C LEU A 15 30.77 -30.27 3.33
N ASP A 16 30.66 -30.86 4.51
CA ASP A 16 29.50 -30.82 5.40
C ASP A 16 29.81 -29.95 6.62
N VAL A 17 28.82 -29.20 7.12
CA VAL A 17 28.93 -28.42 8.38
C VAL A 17 27.59 -28.44 9.10
N GLU A 18 27.40 -29.47 9.94
CA GLU A 18 26.34 -29.55 10.94
C GLU A 18 26.57 -28.67 12.19
N GLU A 19 25.50 -28.57 12.99
CA GLU A 19 25.44 -28.20 14.42
C GLU A 19 25.67 -26.74 14.84
N GLY A 20 24.91 -26.28 15.86
CA GLY A 20 25.03 -24.92 16.40
C GLY A 20 23.91 -24.43 17.34
N ALA A 21 23.03 -25.30 17.86
CA ALA A 21 21.87 -24.86 18.65
C ALA A 21 22.25 -24.45 20.09
N LYS A 22 22.03 -23.18 20.48
CA LYS A 22 21.91 -22.77 21.90
C LYS A 22 20.84 -21.72 22.14
N ALA A 23 20.03 -21.94 23.16
CA ALA A 23 19.06 -20.97 23.67
C ALA A 23 19.75 -19.87 24.50
N GLY A 24 19.25 -18.63 24.41
CA GLY A 24 19.76 -17.48 25.16
C GLY A 24 18.68 -16.47 25.50
N GLN A 25 18.15 -16.51 26.72
CA GLN A 25 17.33 -15.43 27.24
C GLN A 25 18.18 -14.16 27.43
N ARG A 26 17.68 -12.97 27.06
CA ARG A 26 17.59 -11.79 27.96
C ARG A 26 17.07 -10.49 27.28
N ARG A 27 16.02 -9.94 27.90
CA ARG A 27 15.78 -8.49 28.20
C ARG A 27 15.52 -7.48 27.07
N ARG A 28 14.34 -6.85 27.21
CA ARG A 28 14.05 -5.40 27.04
C ARG A 28 14.54 -4.69 25.77
N LYS A 29 13.61 -4.50 24.84
CA LYS A 29 12.78 -3.28 24.77
C LYS A 29 11.33 -3.73 24.50
N GLU A 30 10.24 -3.09 24.95
CA GLU A 30 9.98 -1.64 25.11
C GLU A 30 10.20 -0.90 23.78
N ASP A 31 9.49 -1.40 22.77
CA ASP A 31 9.27 -0.75 21.48
C ASP A 31 8.33 0.44 21.70
N GLU A 32 8.93 1.59 22.01
CA GLU A 32 8.20 2.84 22.20
C GLU A 32 7.66 3.33 20.87
N GLY A 33 6.37 3.04 20.62
CA GLY A 33 5.51 3.70 19.63
C GLY A 33 6.11 3.87 18.24
N GLY A 34 5.72 2.98 17.31
CA GLY A 34 5.99 3.11 15.87
C GLY A 34 5.37 4.37 15.24
N GLY A 35 5.96 5.53 15.54
CA GLY A 35 5.67 6.83 14.96
C GLY A 35 6.19 6.86 13.54
N ASN A 36 5.31 6.50 12.62
CA ASN A 36 5.53 6.46 11.17
C ASN A 36 6.42 7.63 10.70
N GLU A 37 7.67 7.36 10.32
CA GLU A 37 8.66 8.42 10.03
C GLU A 37 8.20 9.38 8.91
N ALA A 38 7.33 8.92 8.01
CA ALA A 38 6.73 9.75 6.96
C ALA A 38 5.68 10.77 7.45
N ASP A 39 5.30 10.73 8.74
CA ASP A 39 4.45 11.73 9.39
C ASP A 39 5.27 12.95 9.84
N GLN A 40 6.60 12.83 9.98
CA GLN A 40 7.47 13.88 10.53
C GLN A 40 7.76 15.01 9.53
N ASP A 41 7.83 14.72 8.23
CA ASP A 41 8.01 15.70 7.14
C ASP A 41 6.70 16.41 6.71
N ILE A 42 5.53 16.00 7.24
CA ILE A 42 4.25 16.65 6.91
C ILE A 42 4.10 17.92 7.76
N PRO A 43 4.08 19.14 7.17
CA PRO A 43 3.79 20.34 7.93
C PRO A 43 2.41 20.20 8.59
N PRO A 44 2.20 20.71 9.82
CA PRO A 44 0.98 20.44 10.59
C PRO A 44 -0.31 20.88 9.88
N GLU A 45 -0.18 21.86 8.99
CA GLU A 45 -1.22 22.43 8.14
C GLU A 45 -1.71 21.47 7.04
N ALA A 46 -0.88 20.52 6.61
CA ALA A 46 -1.15 19.55 5.55
C ALA A 46 -1.60 18.16 6.07
N ARG A 47 -1.73 18.01 7.39
CA ARG A 47 -2.07 16.72 8.02
C ARG A 47 -3.58 16.42 7.85
N PRO A 48 -3.97 15.21 7.41
CA PRO A 48 -5.38 14.83 7.30
C PRO A 48 -6.13 14.96 8.63
N ALA A 49 -7.36 15.48 8.58
CA ALA A 49 -8.15 15.78 9.77
C ALA A 49 -8.77 14.53 10.43
N GLN A 50 -8.93 13.45 9.68
CA GLN A 50 -9.36 12.14 10.18
C GLN A 50 -8.18 11.15 10.18
N ARG A 51 -8.22 10.14 11.06
CA ARG A 51 -7.21 9.07 11.06
C ARG A 51 -7.38 8.11 9.88
N ARG A 52 -6.24 7.60 9.38
CA ARG A 52 -6.17 6.53 8.38
C ARG A 52 -6.83 5.26 8.90
N ASN A 53 -7.61 4.59 8.04
CA ASN A 53 -8.25 3.31 8.37
C ASN A 53 -7.26 2.16 8.17
N GLU A 54 -6.49 1.82 9.22
CA GLU A 54 -5.49 0.75 9.19
C GLU A 54 -6.09 -0.63 8.88
N VAL A 55 -5.35 -1.42 8.11
CA VAL A 55 -5.79 -2.72 7.57
C VAL A 55 -4.63 -3.71 7.58
N ASP A 56 -4.81 -4.87 8.21
CA ASP A 56 -3.85 -5.98 8.11
C ASP A 56 -3.92 -6.64 6.72
N ALA A 57 -2.80 -6.62 5.99
CA ALA A 57 -2.72 -7.12 4.62
C ALA A 57 -2.98 -8.63 4.45
N LYS A 58 -2.92 -9.42 5.53
CA LYS A 58 -3.06 -10.89 5.50
C LYS A 58 -4.47 -11.35 5.88
N ALA A 59 -5.15 -10.62 6.76
CA ALA A 59 -6.50 -10.91 7.20
C ALA A 59 -7.59 -10.22 6.35
N ALA A 60 -7.25 -9.12 5.66
CA ALA A 60 -8.23 -8.31 4.96
C ALA A 60 -8.67 -8.87 3.59
N LYS A 61 -9.98 -8.86 3.35
CA LYS A 61 -10.54 -9.10 2.02
C LYS A 61 -10.65 -7.78 1.24
N PHE A 62 -9.75 -7.61 0.29
CA PHE A 62 -9.73 -6.49 -0.65
C PHE A 62 -10.80 -6.63 -1.75
N ARG A 63 -11.10 -5.51 -2.41
CA ARG A 63 -11.98 -5.36 -3.57
C ARG A 63 -11.13 -4.92 -4.76
N ASP A 64 -10.82 -5.84 -5.67
CA ASP A 64 -9.84 -5.62 -6.75
C ASP A 64 -10.27 -4.55 -7.76
N ASN A 65 -11.56 -4.18 -7.79
CA ASN A 65 -12.12 -3.12 -8.64
C ASN A 65 -12.40 -1.79 -7.90
N VAL A 66 -11.95 -1.63 -6.65
CA VAL A 66 -12.19 -0.43 -5.85
C VAL A 66 -10.90 -0.02 -5.13
N LEU A 67 -10.48 1.24 -5.30
CA LEU A 67 -9.39 1.82 -4.52
C LEU A 67 -9.94 2.63 -3.35
N TYR A 68 -9.32 2.48 -2.18
CA TYR A 68 -9.51 3.38 -1.04
C TYR A 68 -8.38 4.41 -1.05
N ILE A 69 -8.72 5.67 -0.84
CA ILE A 69 -7.80 6.81 -0.88
C ILE A 69 -7.96 7.66 0.36
N TYR A 70 -6.84 8.07 0.94
CA TYR A 70 -6.71 8.87 2.16
C TYR A 70 -5.80 10.08 1.93
N GLY A 71 -6.07 11.18 2.63
CA GLY A 71 -5.39 12.48 2.46
C GLY A 71 -6.14 13.45 1.55
N LEU A 72 -7.47 13.30 1.42
CA LEU A 72 -8.30 14.04 0.48
C LEU A 72 -8.75 15.44 0.95
N ASP A 73 -8.34 15.86 2.15
CA ASP A 73 -8.85 17.03 2.88
C ASP A 73 -8.77 18.36 2.09
N PHE A 74 -7.85 18.43 1.12
CA PHE A 74 -7.59 19.60 0.27
C PHE A 74 -8.07 19.41 -1.18
N LEU A 75 -8.59 18.23 -1.54
CA LEU A 75 -9.03 17.87 -2.88
C LEU A 75 -10.55 17.92 -3.00
N LYS A 76 -11.03 18.51 -4.11
CA LYS A 76 -12.44 18.53 -4.47
C LYS A 76 -12.74 17.35 -5.39
N THR A 77 -14.01 16.93 -5.47
CA THR A 77 -14.45 15.88 -6.40
C THR A 77 -13.94 16.12 -7.83
N SER A 78 -13.94 17.36 -8.31
CA SER A 78 -13.39 17.72 -9.63
C SER A 78 -11.92 17.33 -9.83
N HIS A 79 -11.05 17.48 -8.83
CA HIS A 79 -9.65 17.08 -8.94
C HIS A 79 -9.54 15.54 -9.01
N MET A 80 -10.42 14.84 -8.29
CA MET A 80 -10.49 13.38 -8.28
C MET A 80 -11.05 12.85 -9.62
N ASP A 81 -12.09 13.46 -10.16
CA ASP A 81 -12.58 13.19 -11.51
C ASP A 81 -11.46 13.36 -12.55
N GLU A 82 -10.70 14.45 -12.47
CA GLU A 82 -9.59 14.74 -13.39
C GLU A 82 -8.50 13.67 -13.30
N ILE A 83 -8.02 13.36 -12.09
CA ILE A 83 -7.01 12.31 -11.83
C ILE A 83 -7.48 10.91 -12.29
N PHE A 84 -8.74 10.53 -12.00
CA PHE A 84 -9.23 9.17 -12.20
C PHE A 84 -10.02 8.93 -13.50
N SER A 85 -10.34 9.99 -14.25
CA SER A 85 -10.98 9.89 -15.59
C SER A 85 -10.17 9.03 -16.56
N GLN A 86 -8.85 9.27 -16.65
CA GLN A 86 -7.92 8.58 -17.54
C GLN A 86 -7.87 7.04 -17.37
N PHE A 87 -8.28 6.54 -16.19
CA PHE A 87 -8.30 5.11 -15.86
C PHE A 87 -9.67 4.45 -16.07
N GLY A 88 -10.70 5.20 -16.43
CA GLY A 88 -12.06 4.69 -16.63
C GLY A 88 -12.78 4.37 -15.32
N HIS A 89 -12.64 5.24 -14.31
CA HIS A 89 -13.43 5.13 -13.08
C HIS A 89 -14.94 5.34 -13.35
N ARG A 90 -15.79 4.86 -12.42
CA ARG A 90 -17.26 4.85 -12.55
C ARG A 90 -17.95 5.91 -11.70
N TYR A 91 -17.54 6.03 -10.45
CA TYR A 91 -18.01 7.04 -9.50
C TYR A 91 -17.09 7.09 -8.28
N ILE A 92 -17.29 8.13 -7.46
CA ILE A 92 -16.53 8.42 -6.23
C ILE A 92 -17.50 8.35 -5.04
N GLU A 93 -17.17 7.56 -4.03
CA GLU A 93 -17.95 7.43 -2.79
C GLU A 93 -17.15 8.02 -1.62
N TRP A 94 -17.46 9.25 -1.25
CA TRP A 94 -16.85 9.94 -0.11
C TRP A 94 -17.32 9.30 1.21
N ILE A 95 -16.38 8.75 1.98
CA ILE A 95 -16.62 8.12 3.29
C ILE A 95 -16.66 9.22 4.36
N ASN A 96 -15.60 10.03 4.40
CA ASN A 96 -15.45 11.25 5.19
C ASN A 96 -14.61 12.27 4.40
N ASP A 97 -14.34 13.44 4.97
CA ASP A 97 -13.67 14.54 4.27
C ASP A 97 -12.21 14.22 3.90
N SER A 98 -11.55 13.34 4.67
CA SER A 98 -10.17 12.90 4.41
C SER A 98 -10.06 11.65 3.52
N SER A 99 -11.16 10.95 3.20
CA SER A 99 -11.08 9.66 2.48
C SER A 99 -12.33 9.23 1.68
N ALA A 100 -12.07 8.53 0.57
CA ALA A 100 -13.10 8.07 -0.37
C ALA A 100 -12.74 6.72 -1.04
N ASN A 101 -13.77 6.02 -1.51
CA ASN A 101 -13.62 4.90 -2.44
C ASN A 101 -13.75 5.40 -3.90
N ILE A 102 -12.83 4.98 -4.77
CA ILE A 102 -12.95 5.13 -6.24
C ILE A 102 -13.35 3.78 -6.83
N PHE A 103 -14.53 3.72 -7.45
CA PHE A 103 -15.04 2.50 -8.06
C PHE A 103 -14.64 2.43 -9.53
N PHE A 104 -14.12 1.29 -9.98
CA PHE A 104 -13.77 1.03 -11.37
C PHE A 104 -14.66 -0.04 -11.98
N GLY A 105 -14.84 0.02 -13.30
CA GLY A 105 -15.62 -0.98 -14.04
C GLY A 105 -14.92 -2.32 -14.22
N GLN A 106 -13.59 -2.38 -13.98
CA GLN A 106 -12.75 -3.57 -14.14
C GLN A 106 -11.62 -3.52 -13.10
N ALA A 107 -11.13 -4.69 -12.66
CA ALA A 107 -10.01 -4.78 -11.72
C ALA A 107 -8.70 -4.23 -12.33
N ASP A 108 -8.43 -4.52 -13.60
CA ASP A 108 -7.27 -3.99 -14.33
C ASP A 108 -7.22 -2.45 -14.34
N SER A 109 -8.36 -1.76 -14.41
CA SER A 109 -8.40 -0.30 -14.33
C SER A 109 -7.99 0.21 -12.94
N ALA A 110 -8.51 -0.40 -11.87
CA ALA A 110 -8.14 -0.06 -10.49
C ALA A 110 -6.65 -0.34 -10.23
N LYS A 111 -6.16 -1.53 -10.65
CA LYS A 111 -4.75 -1.91 -10.54
C LYS A 111 -3.84 -0.92 -11.29
N ARG A 112 -4.16 -0.58 -12.55
CA ARG A 112 -3.39 0.39 -13.34
C ARG A 112 -3.39 1.78 -12.72
N ALA A 113 -4.53 2.26 -12.20
CA ALA A 113 -4.60 3.54 -11.50
C ALA A 113 -3.69 3.53 -10.25
N LEU A 114 -3.74 2.46 -9.46
CA LEU A 114 -2.90 2.28 -8.28
C LEU A 114 -1.40 2.22 -8.64
N GLU A 115 -1.04 1.47 -9.68
CA GLU A 115 0.35 1.28 -10.11
C GLU A 115 0.95 2.52 -10.79
N ALA A 116 0.14 3.31 -11.52
CA ALA A 116 0.59 4.52 -12.21
C ALA A 116 0.64 5.76 -11.28
N LEU A 117 -0.29 5.90 -10.33
CA LEU A 117 -0.37 7.07 -9.46
C LEU A 117 0.47 6.95 -8.18
N SER A 118 0.84 5.73 -7.75
CA SER A 118 1.43 5.52 -6.43
C SER A 118 2.56 4.48 -6.41
N PHE A 119 3.58 4.74 -5.61
CA PHE A 119 4.69 3.82 -5.35
C PHE A 119 4.51 3.11 -3.99
N PRO A 120 4.93 1.84 -3.86
CA PRO A 120 4.92 1.14 -2.58
C PRO A 120 5.95 1.75 -1.63
N LYS A 121 5.60 1.83 -0.35
CA LYS A 121 6.51 2.29 0.71
C LYS A 121 6.97 1.10 1.54
N ALA A 122 8.27 0.98 1.76
CA ALA A 122 8.84 -0.06 2.61
C ALA A 122 8.26 0.04 4.04
N GLY A 123 7.76 -1.08 4.58
CA GLY A 123 7.20 -1.16 5.93
C GLY A 123 5.77 -0.64 6.10
N ASP A 124 5.08 -0.19 5.04
CA ASP A 124 3.72 0.37 5.11
C ASP A 124 2.72 -0.41 4.21
N ASP A 125 2.99 -1.68 3.90
CA ASP A 125 2.08 -2.55 3.12
C ASP A 125 0.74 -2.74 3.88
N PRO A 126 -0.44 -2.60 3.24
CA PRO A 126 -0.70 -2.59 1.79
C PRO A 126 -0.75 -1.19 1.15
N TRP A 127 -0.27 -0.15 1.83
CA TRP A 127 -0.35 1.24 1.37
C TRP A 127 0.73 1.61 0.37
N ARG A 128 0.34 2.53 -0.53
CA ARG A 128 1.20 3.15 -1.53
C ARG A 128 1.01 4.67 -1.45
N ARG A 129 2.06 5.44 -1.68
CA ARG A 129 2.05 6.92 -1.63
C ARG A 129 2.13 7.50 -3.05
N THR A 130 1.40 8.57 -3.33
CA THR A 130 1.59 9.35 -4.57
C THR A 130 2.86 10.20 -4.50
N PRO A 131 3.40 10.65 -5.64
CA PRO A 131 4.21 11.87 -5.66
C PRO A 131 3.47 13.03 -4.97
N ASP A 132 4.21 14.04 -4.53
CA ASP A 132 3.62 15.21 -3.88
C ASP A 132 2.89 16.08 -4.92
N ILE A 133 1.64 16.44 -4.58
CA ILE A 133 0.67 17.14 -5.40
C ILE A 133 0.55 18.56 -4.88
N LEU A 134 0.99 19.54 -5.68
CA LEU A 134 0.70 20.95 -5.43
C LEU A 134 -0.72 21.25 -5.92
N VAL A 135 -1.65 21.49 -4.99
CA VAL A 135 -3.08 21.72 -5.32
C VAL A 135 -3.36 23.20 -5.65
N ASN A 136 -2.70 24.12 -4.95
CA ASN A 136 -2.69 25.56 -5.20
C ASN A 136 -1.32 26.10 -4.74
N GLU A 137 -0.89 27.26 -5.26
CA GLU A 137 0.40 27.88 -4.86
C GLU A 137 0.42 28.34 -3.38
N ASP A 138 -0.74 28.70 -2.83
CA ASP A 138 -0.90 29.16 -1.43
C ASP A 138 -0.90 28.02 -0.38
N MET A 139 -0.74 26.75 -0.78
CA MET A 139 -0.78 25.61 0.15
C MET A 139 0.41 24.67 -0.01
N PRO A 140 0.90 24.04 1.08
CA PRO A 140 1.97 23.05 1.01
C PRO A 140 1.59 21.87 0.09
N PRO A 141 2.56 21.26 -0.63
CA PRO A 141 2.34 20.02 -1.36
C PRO A 141 1.81 18.92 -0.44
N ILE A 142 0.78 18.20 -0.90
CA ILE A 142 0.19 17.07 -0.18
C ILE A 142 0.48 15.75 -0.89
N PHE A 143 0.34 14.62 -0.23
CA PHE A 143 0.34 13.32 -0.90
C PHE A 143 -0.86 12.49 -0.48
N LEU A 144 -1.30 11.62 -1.39
CA LEU A 144 -2.38 10.68 -1.10
C LEU A 144 -1.81 9.31 -0.75
N GLN A 145 -2.51 8.60 0.12
CA GLN A 145 -2.23 7.19 0.43
C GLN A 145 -3.33 6.32 -0.17
N LEU A 146 -2.93 5.42 -1.06
CA LEU A 146 -3.83 4.55 -1.82
C LEU A 146 -3.59 3.08 -1.44
N ARG A 147 -4.67 2.30 -1.47
CA ARG A 147 -4.66 0.82 -1.48
C ARG A 147 -5.93 0.31 -2.13
N HIS A 148 -6.05 -1.00 -2.35
CA HIS A 148 -7.37 -1.58 -2.63
C HIS A 148 -8.29 -1.40 -1.41
N ALA A 149 -9.57 -1.14 -1.66
CA ALA A 149 -10.56 -0.98 -0.60
C ALA A 149 -10.97 -2.34 -0.03
N THR A 150 -11.20 -2.42 1.27
CA THR A 150 -11.73 -3.62 1.96
C THR A 150 -13.24 -3.52 2.11
N ALA A 151 -13.88 -4.54 2.69
CA ALA A 151 -15.29 -4.45 3.09
C ALA A 151 -15.54 -3.48 4.28
N ALA A 152 -14.50 -3.09 5.04
CA ALA A 152 -14.61 -2.13 6.15
C ALA A 152 -14.54 -0.67 5.68
N ASP A 153 -13.98 -0.41 4.50
CA ASP A 153 -13.91 0.92 3.89
C ASP A 153 -15.26 1.28 3.26
N ALA A 154 -16.26 1.58 4.08
CA ALA A 154 -17.60 1.93 3.65
C ALA A 154 -18.15 3.07 4.51
N LYS A 155 -19.00 3.91 3.92
CA LYS A 155 -19.66 5.00 4.66
C LYS A 155 -20.52 4.40 5.80
N PRO A 156 -20.37 4.85 7.06
CA PRO A 156 -21.14 4.30 8.17
C PRO A 156 -22.64 4.56 7.96
N ALA A 157 -23.44 3.49 8.05
CA ALA A 157 -24.88 3.59 7.95
C ALA A 157 -25.43 4.45 9.09
N LYS A 158 -26.22 5.48 8.75
CA LYS A 158 -27.01 6.22 9.74
C LYS A 158 -28.03 5.27 10.36
N LYS A 159 -28.01 5.18 11.69
CA LYS A 159 -29.06 4.58 12.51
C LYS A 159 -30.18 5.58 12.76
#